data_AF-A0A7S3TWX8-F1
#
_entry.id   AF-A0A7S3TWX8-F1
#
_cell.length_a   1.000
_cell.length_b   1.000
_cell.length_c   1.000
_cell.angle_alpha   90.00
_cell.angle_beta   90.00
_cell.angle_gamma   90.00
#
_symmetry.space_group_name_H-M   'P 1'
#
loop_
_entity.id
_entity.type
_entity.pdbx_description
1 polymer ?
#
loop_
_entity_poly.entity_id
_entity_poly.type
_entity_poly.pdbx_seq_one_letter_code
_entity_poly.pdbx_strand_id
1 'polypeptide(L)'
;SKELSAKWLTRSIPVRHGDTVKVVRGPNKGREGKVTEVYRRKWCIHIEKLIKEKTNGQQAKIPIHPSNVQVTNLRLDKDRKTILGRKKRDSSSKHSVTKMD
;
A
#
# COMPACT_ATOMS: atom_id res chain seq x y z
N SER A 1 -5.72 -3.51 -4.30
CA SER A 1 -7.02 -3.62 -4.98
C SER A 1 -7.46 -5.07 -5.00
N LYS A 2 -8.71 -5.37 -5.38
CA LYS A 2 -9.16 -6.77 -5.60
C LYS A 2 -8.34 -7.44 -6.70
N GLU A 3 -8.03 -6.72 -7.76
CA GLU A 3 -7.19 -7.17 -8.89
C GLU A 3 -5.78 -7.60 -8.46
N LEU A 4 -5.06 -6.76 -7.69
CA LEU A 4 -3.73 -7.11 -7.18
C LEU A 4 -3.77 -8.30 -6.22
N SER A 5 -4.84 -8.40 -5.42
CA SER A 5 -5.03 -9.53 -4.51
C SER A 5 -5.26 -10.83 -5.27
N ALA A 6 -6.00 -10.80 -6.38
CA ALA A 6 -6.19 -11.97 -7.23
C ALA A 6 -4.90 -12.36 -7.96
N LYS A 7 -4.16 -11.38 -8.51
CA LYS A 7 -2.92 -11.62 -9.25
C LYS A 7 -1.79 -12.21 -8.39
N TRP A 8 -1.61 -11.68 -7.19
CA TRP A 8 -0.47 -12.06 -6.33
C TRP A 8 -0.86 -12.96 -5.15
N LEU A 9 -2.15 -13.22 -4.93
CA LEU A 9 -2.67 -13.98 -3.78
C LEU A 9 -2.19 -13.46 -2.41
N THR A 10 -1.94 -12.15 -2.33
CA THR A 10 -1.49 -11.48 -1.09
C THR A 10 -2.47 -10.40 -0.69
N ARG A 11 -2.88 -10.39 0.59
CA ARG A 11 -3.80 -9.38 1.14
C ARG A 11 -3.13 -8.03 1.39
N SER A 12 -1.87 -8.03 1.83
CA SER A 12 -1.16 -6.81 2.24
C SER A 12 0.34 -6.85 1.91
N ILE A 13 0.90 -5.68 1.60
CA ILE A 13 2.32 -5.47 1.29
C ILE A 13 2.79 -4.13 1.87
N PRO A 14 4.06 -4.01 2.30
CA PRO A 14 4.60 -2.72 2.71
C PRO A 14 4.55 -1.71 1.56
N VAL A 15 4.15 -0.48 1.86
CA VAL A 15 4.13 0.65 0.92
C VAL A 15 5.57 1.14 0.65
N ARG A 16 5.88 1.45 -0.61
CA ARG A 16 7.17 2.00 -1.03
C ARG A 16 6.99 3.28 -1.85
N HIS A 17 8.08 4.03 -1.95
CA HIS A 17 8.18 5.14 -2.90
C HIS A 17 7.87 4.65 -4.32
N GLY A 18 6.95 5.37 -4.98
CA GLY A 18 6.54 5.08 -6.34
C GLY A 18 5.37 4.10 -6.51
N ASP A 19 4.82 3.56 -5.42
CA ASP A 19 3.54 2.84 -5.48
C ASP A 19 2.38 3.81 -5.74
N THR A 20 1.38 3.38 -6.50
CA THR A 20 0.12 4.13 -6.64
C THR A 20 -0.87 3.65 -5.60
N VAL A 21 -1.45 4.59 -4.85
CA VAL A 21 -2.32 4.29 -3.73
C VAL A 21 -3.59 5.13 -3.77
N LYS A 22 -4.67 4.57 -3.22
CA LYS A 22 -5.98 5.19 -3.05
C LYS A 22 -6.30 5.34 -1.58
N VAL A 23 -6.68 6.54 -1.14
CA VAL A 23 -7.10 6.79 0.24
C VAL A 23 -8.51 6.22 0.45
N VAL A 24 -8.67 5.35 1.44
CA VAL A 24 -9.93 4.64 1.75
C VAL A 24 -10.69 5.28 2.92
N ARG A 25 -9.96 5.89 3.85
CA ARG A 25 -10.51 6.47 5.09
C ARG A 25 -9.99 7.89 5.33
N GLY A 26 -10.77 8.69 6.05
CA GLY A 26 -10.42 10.06 6.42
C GLY A 26 -10.91 11.13 5.43
N PRO A 27 -10.53 12.41 5.64
CA PRO A 27 -11.06 13.56 4.89
C PRO A 27 -10.69 13.54 3.40
N ASN A 28 -9.61 12.84 3.05
CA ASN A 28 -9.11 12.75 1.69
C ASN A 28 -9.54 11.46 0.98
N LYS A 29 -10.59 10.78 1.48
CA LYS A 29 -11.11 9.53 0.91
C LYS A 29 -11.42 9.68 -0.58
N GLY A 30 -11.10 8.65 -1.36
CA GLY A 30 -11.37 8.59 -2.79
C GLY A 30 -10.26 9.19 -3.66
N ARG A 31 -9.37 10.01 -3.09
CA ARG A 31 -8.21 10.54 -3.82
C ARG A 31 -7.17 9.45 -4.05
N GLU A 32 -6.56 9.51 -5.23
CA GLU A 32 -5.52 8.59 -5.69
C GLU A 32 -4.27 9.36 -6.07
N GLY A 33 -3.11 8.73 -5.88
CA GLY A 33 -1.84 9.33 -6.28
C GLY A 33 -0.67 8.40 -6.04
N LYS A 34 0.50 8.81 -6.53
CA LYS A 34 1.75 8.10 -6.31
C LYS A 34 2.32 8.45 -4.94
N VAL A 35 2.92 7.49 -4.26
CA VAL A 35 3.61 7.73 -2.99
C VAL A 35 4.93 8.45 -3.28
N THR A 36 5.02 9.70 -2.83
CA THR A 36 6.21 10.53 -3.01
C THR A 36 7.25 10.25 -1.93
N GLU A 37 6.85 10.09 -0.68
CA GLU A 37 7.78 9.85 0.43
C GLU A 37 7.15 8.92 1.46
N VAL A 38 7.98 8.05 2.05
CA VAL A 38 7.61 7.18 3.18
C VAL A 38 8.36 7.65 4.40
N TYR A 39 7.69 8.37 5.29
CA TYR A 39 8.29 8.99 6.46
C TYR A 39 8.12 8.09 7.70
N ARG A 40 9.05 7.14 7.87
CA ARG A 40 8.96 6.12 8.92
C ARG A 40 9.06 6.67 10.34
N ARG A 41 9.82 7.75 10.57
CA ARG A 41 9.94 8.39 11.90
C ARG A 41 8.59 8.90 12.43
N LYS A 42 7.68 9.31 11.55
CA LYS A 42 6.33 9.78 11.89
C LYS A 42 5.22 8.79 11.48
N TRP A 43 5.60 7.58 11.05
CA TRP A 43 4.68 6.54 10.58
C TRP A 43 3.66 7.01 9.54
N CYS A 44 4.07 7.91 8.64
CA CYS A 44 3.19 8.47 7.62
C CYS A 44 3.77 8.34 6.21
N ILE A 45 2.88 8.39 5.23
CA ILE A 45 3.21 8.49 3.81
C ILE A 45 2.70 9.81 3.26
N HIS A 46 3.42 10.34 2.27
CA HIS A 46 3.00 11.47 1.47
C HIS A 46 2.61 10.98 0.09
N ILE A 47 1.47 11.47 -0.40
CA ILE A 47 0.90 11.09 -1.68
C ILE A 47 0.93 12.33 -2.58
N GLU A 48 1.25 12.13 -3.85
CA GLU A 48 1.22 13.16 -4.88
C GLU A 48 -0.19 13.79 -4.97
N LYS A 49 -0.26 15.11 -5.21
CA LYS A 49 -1.50 15.91 -5.26
C LYS A 49 -2.29 16.00 -3.94
N LEU A 50 -1.78 15.39 -2.86
CA LEU A 50 -2.32 15.49 -1.50
C LEU A 50 -1.52 16.50 -0.68
N ILE A 51 -1.74 17.76 -1.04
CA ILE A 51 -1.14 18.95 -0.45
C ILE A 51 -2.23 19.84 0.14
N LYS A 52 -1.87 20.57 1.19
CA LYS A 52 -2.66 21.69 1.73
C LYS A 52 -1.90 22.97 1.47
N GLU A 53 -2.62 24.02 1.15
CA GLU A 53 -2.06 25.37 1.09
C GLU A 53 -2.06 25.97 2.50
N LYS A 54 -0.95 26.62 2.87
CA LYS A 54 -0.84 27.41 4.10
C LYS A 54 -1.35 28.83 3.82
N THR A 55 -1.68 29.57 4.88
CA THR A 55 -2.08 30.99 4.78
C THR A 55 -1.05 31.88 4.12
N ASN A 56 0.23 31.49 4.13
CA ASN A 56 1.33 32.18 3.46
C ASN A 56 1.54 31.76 1.99
N GLY A 57 0.58 31.06 1.37
CA GLY A 57 0.63 30.62 -0.03
C GLY A 57 1.55 29.43 -0.31
N GLN A 58 2.29 28.93 0.70
CA GLN A 58 3.16 27.76 0.52
C GLN A 58 2.38 26.45 0.60
N GLN A 59 2.81 25.46 -0.18
CA GLN A 59 2.23 24.13 -0.16
C GLN A 59 2.89 23.23 0.91
N ALA A 60 2.07 22.46 1.63
CA ALA A 60 2.53 21.48 2.61
C ALA A 60 1.95 20.09 2.32
N LYS A 61 2.79 19.07 2.39
CA LYS A 61 2.36 17.67 2.19
C LYS A 61 1.49 17.22 3.37
N ILE A 62 0.37 16.58 3.06
CA ILE A 62 -0.51 16.02 4.10
C ILE A 62 0.06 14.65 4.52
N PRO A 63 0.30 14.40 5.82
CA PRO A 63 0.69 13.08 6.29
C PRO A 63 -0.52 12.14 6.32
N ILE A 64 -0.38 10.96 5.75
CA ILE A 64 -1.44 9.94 5.74
C ILE A 64 -0.88 8.66 6.36
N HIS A 65 -1.64 8.03 7.26
CA HIS A 65 -1.24 6.75 7.83
C HIS A 65 -1.44 5.62 6.79
N PRO A 66 -0.45 4.75 6.55
CA PRO A 66 -0.51 3.74 5.48
C PRO A 66 -1.65 2.72 5.62
N SER A 67 -2.20 2.52 6.83
CA SER A 67 -3.37 1.63 7.02
C SER A 67 -4.68 2.18 6.44
N ASN A 68 -4.75 3.50 6.18
CA ASN A 68 -5.94 4.15 5.65
C ASN A 68 -5.98 4.15 4.11
N VAL A 69 -5.06 3.41 3.49
CA VAL A 69 -4.76 3.49 2.07
C VAL A 69 -4.77 2.09 1.47
N GLN A 70 -5.25 1.98 0.24
CA GLN A 70 -5.23 0.75 -0.54
C GLN A 70 -4.27 0.93 -1.70
N VAL A 71 -3.38 -0.04 -1.92
CA VAL A 71 -2.47 -0.01 -3.07
C VAL A 71 -3.24 -0.36 -4.35
N THR A 72 -3.12 0.48 -5.37
CA THR A 72 -3.72 0.32 -6.70
C THR A 72 -2.72 -0.29 -7.67
N ASN A 73 -1.48 0.23 -7.69
CA ASN A 73 -0.37 -0.29 -8.50
C ASN A 73 0.90 -0.43 -7.67
N LEU A 74 1.65 -1.51 -7.94
CA LEU A 74 2.92 -1.79 -7.27
C LEU A 74 4.10 -1.42 -8.18
N ARG A 75 5.09 -0.73 -7.64
CA ARG A 75 6.42 -0.66 -8.26
C ARG A 75 7.11 -2.02 -8.09
N LEU A 76 7.31 -2.75 -9.18
CA LEU A 76 7.89 -4.09 -9.17
C LEU A 76 9.41 -4.05 -9.38
N ASP A 77 10.14 -4.42 -8.33
CA ASP A 77 11.58 -4.68 -8.38
C ASP A 77 11.84 -6.17 -8.08
N LYS A 78 13.08 -6.66 -8.29
CA LYS A 78 13.48 -8.05 -8.00
C LYS A 78 13.05 -8.47 -6.60
N ASP A 79 13.41 -7.68 -5.59
CA ASP A 79 13.09 -7.97 -4.19
C ASP A 79 11.61 -7.87 -3.86
N ARG A 80 10.85 -7.11 -4.65
CA ARG A 80 9.41 -7.03 -4.43
C ARG A 80 8.72 -8.29 -4.92
N LYS A 81 9.18 -8.83 -6.05
CA LYS A 81 8.71 -10.12 -6.57
C LYS A 81 9.04 -11.26 -5.60
N THR A 82 10.23 -11.28 -5.00
CA THR A 82 10.58 -12.30 -3.99
C THR A 82 9.70 -12.22 -2.75
N ILE A 83 9.43 -11.01 -2.23
CA ILE A 83 8.51 -10.82 -1.09
C ILE A 83 7.09 -11.29 -1.44
N LEU A 84 6.60 -10.96 -2.64
CA LEU A 84 5.29 -11.40 -3.11
C LEU A 84 5.22 -12.92 -3.24
N GLY A 85 6.25 -13.55 -3.82
CA GLY A 85 6.36 -15.00 -3.91
C GLY A 85 6.32 -15.68 -2.55
N ARG A 86 7.08 -15.17 -1.57
CA ARG A 86 7.08 -15.68 -0.20
C ARG A 86 5.74 -15.50 0.51
N LYS A 87 5.05 -14.38 0.25
CA LYS A 87 3.75 -14.07 0.87
C LYS A 87 2.56 -14.73 0.18
N LYS A 88 2.75 -15.27 -1.03
CA LYS A 88 1.71 -15.93 -1.81
C LYS A 88 1.11 -17.03 -0.94
N ARG A 89 -0.17 -16.90 -0.62
CA ARG A 89 -0.90 -17.93 0.11
C ARG A 89 -1.42 -18.91 -0.92
N ASP A 90 -0.70 -19.99 -1.19
CA ASP A 90 -1.31 -21.14 -1.85
C ASP A 90 -2.25 -21.79 -0.83
N SER A 91 -3.56 -21.66 -1.08
CA SER A 91 -4.60 -22.28 -0.27
C SER A 91 -4.59 -23.81 -0.35
N SER A 92 -3.82 -24.40 -1.26
CA SER A 92 -3.67 -25.85 -1.45
C SER A 92 -2.81 -26.52 -0.38
N SER A 93 -1.84 -25.83 0.22
CA SER A 93 -0.88 -26.44 1.17
C SER A 93 -1.34 -26.47 2.63
N LYS A 94 -2.46 -25.80 2.96
CA LYS A 94 -2.91 -25.64 4.34
C LYS A 94 -3.88 -26.71 4.83
N HIS A 95 -4.40 -27.58 3.94
CA HIS A 95 -5.41 -28.59 4.29
C HIS A 95 -4.88 -30.03 4.37
N SER A 96 -3.57 -30.25 4.20
CA SER A 96 -2.97 -31.59 4.26
C SER A 96 -2.48 -32.02 5.64
N VAL A 97 -2.54 -31.16 6.66
CA VAL A 97 -1.98 -31.43 8.00
C VAL A 97 -3.04 -31.89 9.01
N THR A 98 -4.35 -31.76 8.70
CA THR A 98 -5.44 -32.05 9.66
C THR A 98 -6.09 -33.42 9.50
N LYS A 99 -5.46 -34.36 8.77
CA LYS A 99 -5.93 -35.76 8.66
C LYS A 99 -4.76 -36.71 8.97
N MET A 100 -4.35 -36.73 10.22
CA MET A 100 -3.58 -37.83 10.81
C MET A 100 -4.17 -38.08 12.20
N ASP A 101 -5.33 -38.73 12.20
CA ASP A 101 -5.88 -39.54 13.29
C ASP A 101 -6.54 -40.76 12.62
#